data_AF-A0A2R6NF52-F1
#
_entry.id   AF-A0A2R6NF52-F1
#
_cell.length_a   1.000
_cell.length_b   1.000
_cell.length_c   1.000
_cell.angle_alpha   90.00
_cell.angle_beta   90.00
_cell.angle_gamma   90.00
#
_symmetry.space_group_name_H-M   'P 1'
#
loop_
_entity.id
_entity.type
_entity.pdbx_description
1 polymer ?
#
loop_
_entity_poly.entity_id
_entity_poly.type
_entity_poly.pdbx_seq_one_letter_code
_entity_poly.pdbx_strand_id
1 'polypeptide(L)'
;MTDLAIVDDSDLGRLSYTGTWETAGKPPAEWNGTTHASRTNGSQVTFQFNGTQVEVYGTIGQISDSGSPVSTYALDSSAALAYIAANVSATTYHNRFYQSPILPDGLHTLVITITSEGSLYWLDYFLYTPSSNDLTAAPMSILSSTSLAESLSTTSFVRSTASSTSSSCDHPPNSQSSSFPVGAVAGAIVGGLILLALLDVGLLYYWKKRFARARSDKREDYGSPGKLLYAPKSFEFATSTSQQFIYRTSPAGFAVNGYVHSSPCPYL
;
A
#
# COMPACT_ATOMS: atom_id res chain seq x y z
N MET A 1 -3.62 3.89 -25.05
CA MET A 1 -3.81 3.37 -23.68
C MET A 1 -2.85 4.15 -22.80
N THR A 2 -3.33 4.76 -21.72
CA THR A 2 -2.43 5.31 -20.69
C THR A 2 -1.79 4.13 -19.99
N ASP A 3 -0.47 4.08 -20.00
CA ASP A 3 0.27 3.03 -19.31
C ASP A 3 0.29 3.34 -17.81
N LEU A 4 -0.17 2.40 -16.98
CA LEU A 4 -0.23 2.57 -15.53
C LEU A 4 0.90 1.76 -14.90
N ALA A 5 1.66 2.39 -14.01
CA ALA A 5 2.70 1.73 -13.24
C ALA A 5 2.27 1.56 -11.78
N ILE A 6 2.59 0.39 -11.22
CA ILE A 6 2.34 0.05 -9.81
C ILE A 6 3.65 0.20 -9.04
N VAL A 7 3.62 0.86 -7.88
CA VAL A 7 4.73 0.92 -6.93
C VAL A 7 4.29 0.25 -5.65
N ASP A 8 4.95 -0.85 -5.30
CA ASP A 8 4.73 -1.62 -4.08
C ASP A 8 5.13 -0.81 -2.85
N ASP A 9 4.42 -0.94 -1.73
CA ASP A 9 4.77 -0.30 -0.46
C ASP A 9 6.20 -0.64 0.01
N SER A 10 6.75 -1.78 -0.41
CA SER A 10 8.11 -2.20 -0.07
C SER A 10 9.19 -1.69 -1.03
N ASP A 11 8.86 -0.88 -2.04
CA ASP A 11 9.84 -0.28 -2.96
C ASP A 11 10.57 0.91 -2.32
N LEU A 12 11.56 0.59 -1.48
CA LEU A 12 12.42 1.57 -0.81
C LEU A 12 13.32 2.38 -1.76
N GLY A 13 13.36 2.04 -3.06
CA GLY A 13 14.05 2.86 -4.06
C GLY A 13 13.26 4.11 -4.43
N ARG A 14 11.94 4.10 -4.23
CA ARG A 14 11.01 5.19 -4.55
C ARG A 14 10.29 5.76 -3.34
N LEU A 15 10.19 4.96 -2.27
CA LEU A 15 9.47 5.29 -1.05
C LEU A 15 10.44 5.55 0.11
N SER A 16 10.24 6.67 0.80
CA SER A 16 11.00 7.03 2.00
C SER A 16 10.07 7.16 3.20
N TYR A 17 10.28 6.33 4.21
CA TYR A 17 9.47 6.28 5.43
C TYR A 17 10.18 6.98 6.59
N THR A 18 9.45 7.79 7.35
CA THR A 18 9.92 8.44 8.59
C THR A 18 8.90 8.28 9.71
N GLY A 19 9.37 8.25 10.96
CA GLY A 19 8.55 7.91 12.12
C GLY A 19 8.54 6.40 12.39
N THR A 20 7.43 5.89 12.91
CA THR A 20 7.30 4.49 13.32
C THR A 20 6.43 3.74 12.32
N TRP A 21 7.06 2.81 11.60
CA TRP A 21 6.40 1.95 10.62
C TRP A 21 6.69 0.48 10.93
N GLU A 22 5.70 -0.36 10.69
CA GLU A 22 5.81 -1.82 10.77
C GLU A 22 5.39 -2.44 9.44
N THR A 23 6.07 -3.50 9.03
CA THR A 23 5.69 -4.28 7.85
C THR A 23 4.67 -5.35 8.24
N ALA A 24 3.58 -5.43 7.49
CA ALA A 24 2.58 -6.47 7.58
C ALA A 24 2.35 -7.05 6.16
N GLY A 25 1.24 -7.77 5.97
CA GLY A 25 1.03 -8.49 4.72
C GLY A 25 0.05 -9.65 4.83
N LYS A 26 -0.89 -9.75 3.90
CA LYS A 26 -1.75 -10.92 3.71
C LYS A 26 -1.84 -11.31 2.23
N PRO A 27 -0.97 -12.22 1.76
CA PRO A 27 -1.15 -12.83 0.45
C PRO A 27 -2.45 -13.66 0.36
N PRO A 28 -3.21 -13.63 -0.75
CA PRO A 28 -3.01 -12.81 -1.96
C PRO A 28 -3.83 -11.50 -1.93
N ALA A 29 -4.32 -11.09 -0.75
CA ALA A 29 -5.26 -9.99 -0.61
C ALA A 29 -4.63 -8.61 -0.71
N GLU A 30 -3.33 -8.49 -0.45
CA GLU A 30 -2.53 -7.26 -0.59
C GLU A 30 -1.57 -7.46 -1.76
N TRP A 31 -1.23 -6.37 -2.46
CA TRP A 31 -0.29 -6.42 -3.58
C TRP A 31 1.05 -6.94 -3.07
N ASN A 32 1.63 -7.90 -3.80
CA ASN A 32 2.83 -8.64 -3.38
C ASN A 32 2.76 -9.29 -1.97
N GLY A 33 1.59 -9.28 -1.33
CA GLY A 33 1.38 -9.73 0.03
C GLY A 33 2.06 -8.87 1.09
N THR A 34 2.35 -7.60 0.84
CA THR A 34 3.01 -6.68 1.77
C THR A 34 2.15 -5.47 2.10
N THR A 35 2.35 -4.92 3.30
CA THR A 35 1.85 -3.59 3.67
C THR A 35 2.83 -2.90 4.61
N HIS A 36 2.90 -1.57 4.54
CA HIS A 36 3.55 -0.73 5.53
C HIS A 36 2.48 -0.05 6.38
N ALA A 37 2.53 -0.31 7.69
CA ALA A 37 1.53 0.14 8.62
C ALA A 37 2.09 1.10 9.66
N SER A 38 1.28 2.06 10.08
CA SER A 38 1.60 2.93 11.20
C SER A 38 0.34 3.31 11.96
N ARG A 39 0.50 3.53 13.26
CA ARG A 39 -0.54 4.04 14.17
C ARG A 39 -0.10 5.29 14.91
N THR A 40 1.04 5.86 14.54
CA THR A 40 1.70 6.92 15.28
C THR A 40 1.55 8.23 14.51
N ASN A 41 0.92 9.21 15.16
CA ASN A 41 0.77 10.56 14.63
C ASN A 41 2.14 11.12 14.22
N GLY A 42 2.20 11.73 13.03
CA GLY A 42 3.42 12.31 12.48
C GLY A 42 4.31 11.33 11.72
N SER A 43 3.98 10.03 11.67
CA SER A 43 4.67 9.11 10.75
C SER A 43 4.35 9.47 9.30
N GLN A 44 5.35 9.42 8.43
CA GLN A 44 5.21 9.84 7.04
C GLN A 44 5.83 8.84 6.06
N VAL A 45 5.26 8.80 4.86
CA VAL A 45 5.89 8.22 3.68
C VAL A 45 5.93 9.27 2.58
N THR A 46 7.07 9.37 1.89
CA THR A 46 7.26 10.24 0.73
C THR A 46 7.44 9.37 -0.50
N PHE A 47 6.67 9.67 -1.54
CA PHE A 47 6.77 9.06 -2.86
C PHE A 47 7.10 10.12 -3.89
N GLN A 48 8.22 9.94 -4.60
CA GLN A 48 8.60 10.79 -5.72
C GLN A 48 8.39 10.03 -7.05
N PHE A 49 7.69 10.66 -7.98
CA PHE A 49 7.36 10.05 -9.28
C PHE A 49 7.45 11.08 -10.40
N ASN A 50 7.76 10.62 -11.60
CA ASN A 50 7.70 11.43 -12.81
C ASN A 50 6.48 11.00 -13.64
N GLY A 51 5.49 11.86 -13.79
CA GLY A 51 4.23 11.49 -14.41
C GLY A 51 3.13 12.53 -14.33
N THR A 52 1.89 12.10 -14.62
CA THR A 52 0.74 12.99 -14.77
C THR A 52 -0.43 12.70 -13.81
N GLN A 53 -0.36 11.63 -13.04
CA GLN A 53 -1.39 11.29 -12.03
C GLN A 53 -0.85 10.26 -11.04
N VAL A 54 -1.30 10.32 -9.78
CA VAL A 54 -1.03 9.32 -8.75
C VAL A 54 -2.28 8.97 -7.94
N GLU A 55 -2.39 7.70 -7.55
CA GLU A 55 -3.40 7.15 -6.65
C GLU A 55 -2.72 6.33 -5.54
N VAL A 56 -3.32 6.33 -4.35
CA VAL A 56 -2.81 5.60 -3.18
C VAL A 56 -3.85 4.58 -2.73
N TYR A 57 -3.42 3.35 -2.52
CA TYR A 57 -4.25 2.23 -2.13
C TYR A 57 -3.79 1.59 -0.83
N GLY A 58 -4.75 1.07 -0.06
CA GLY A 58 -4.47 0.41 1.21
C GLY A 58 -5.58 -0.47 1.75
N THR A 59 -5.25 -1.12 2.85
CA THR A 59 -6.16 -2.00 3.59
C THR A 59 -6.89 -1.20 4.67
N ILE A 60 -8.20 -1.41 4.80
CA ILE A 60 -8.99 -0.88 5.91
C ILE A 60 -9.38 -2.07 6.78
N GLY A 61 -8.74 -2.19 7.94
CA GLY A 61 -9.11 -3.15 8.97
C GLY A 61 -10.38 -2.73 9.73
N GLN A 62 -10.95 -3.69 10.46
CA GLN A 62 -12.03 -3.38 11.41
C GLN A 62 -11.54 -2.36 12.43
N ILE A 63 -12.33 -1.30 12.66
CA ILE A 63 -11.96 -0.21 13.56
C ILE A 63 -11.76 -0.74 14.98
N SER A 64 -10.62 -0.40 15.58
CA SER A 64 -10.31 -0.58 16.99
C SER A 64 -10.89 0.53 17.85
N ASP A 65 -10.85 0.38 19.18
CA ASP A 65 -11.32 1.39 20.14
C ASP A 65 -10.69 2.79 19.96
N SER A 66 -9.54 2.88 19.27
CA SER A 66 -8.86 4.14 18.93
C SER A 66 -9.52 4.98 17.81
N GLY A 67 -10.58 4.49 17.16
CA GLY A 67 -11.32 5.21 16.11
C GLY A 67 -10.79 4.99 14.68
N SER A 68 -11.29 5.74 13.69
CA SER A 68 -10.82 5.63 12.29
C SER A 68 -9.40 6.18 12.14
N PRO A 69 -8.51 5.51 11.40
CA PRO A 69 -7.25 6.11 11.00
C PRO A 69 -7.50 7.33 10.10
N VAL A 70 -6.72 8.37 10.32
CA VAL A 70 -6.76 9.63 9.56
C VAL A 70 -5.38 9.86 8.97
N SER A 71 -5.33 10.15 7.67
CA SER A 71 -4.12 10.45 6.92
C SER A 71 -4.30 11.72 6.08
N THR A 72 -3.21 12.42 5.77
CA THR A 72 -3.22 13.58 4.89
C THR A 72 -2.27 13.39 3.73
N TYR A 73 -2.63 13.93 2.56
CA TYR A 73 -1.92 13.78 1.29
C TYR A 73 -1.57 15.16 0.76
N ALA A 74 -0.29 15.52 0.86
CA ALA A 74 0.25 16.76 0.32
C ALA A 74 0.99 16.46 -0.99
N LEU A 75 0.50 17.00 -2.10
CA LEU A 75 1.11 16.85 -3.41
C LEU A 75 1.83 18.14 -3.79
N ASP A 76 3.14 18.04 -3.96
CA ASP A 76 4.05 19.16 -4.20
C ASP A 76 3.88 20.26 -3.13
N SER A 77 3.64 21.50 -3.55
CA SER A 77 3.42 22.65 -2.66
C SER A 77 1.94 22.89 -2.33
N SER A 78 1.06 21.93 -2.63
CA SER A 78 -0.38 22.07 -2.42
C SER A 78 -0.78 21.82 -0.96
N ALA A 79 -1.91 22.39 -0.55
CA ALA A 79 -2.50 22.09 0.75
C ALA A 79 -2.85 20.59 0.86
N ALA A 80 -2.60 20.00 2.03
CA ALA A 80 -2.82 18.59 2.24
C ALA A 80 -4.33 18.26 2.30
N LEU A 81 -4.75 17.21 1.59
CA LEU A 81 -6.12 16.69 1.66
C LEU A 81 -6.20 15.59 2.71
N ALA A 82 -7.21 15.63 3.58
CA ALA A 82 -7.42 14.60 4.59
C ALA A 82 -8.28 13.44 4.06
N TYR A 83 -7.92 12.22 4.46
CA TYR A 83 -8.72 11.02 4.30
C TYR A 83 -8.99 10.42 5.68
N ILE A 84 -10.26 10.07 5.92
CA ILE A 84 -10.70 9.34 7.11
C ILE A 84 -11.16 7.98 6.62
N ALA A 85 -10.54 6.90 7.11
CA ALA A 85 -10.94 5.57 6.68
C ALA A 85 -12.36 5.24 7.17
N ALA A 86 -13.12 4.57 6.29
CA ALA A 86 -14.49 4.17 6.58
C ALA A 86 -14.55 3.18 7.75
N ASN A 87 -15.64 3.25 8.52
CA ASN A 87 -15.91 2.24 9.54
C ASN A 87 -16.47 0.97 8.89
N VAL A 88 -15.61 -0.04 8.77
CA VAL A 88 -15.96 -1.34 8.20
C VAL A 88 -16.12 -2.40 9.29
N SER A 89 -17.06 -3.34 9.08
CA SER A 89 -17.30 -4.48 9.97
C SER A 89 -16.40 -5.69 9.65
N ALA A 90 -15.70 -5.66 8.52
CA ALA A 90 -14.73 -6.66 8.09
C ALA A 90 -13.63 -5.96 7.29
N THR A 91 -12.41 -6.50 7.33
CA THR A 91 -11.28 -5.94 6.58
C THR A 91 -11.56 -5.89 5.08
N THR A 92 -11.38 -4.71 4.48
CA THR A 92 -11.42 -4.51 3.03
C THR A 92 -10.03 -4.19 2.50
N TYR A 93 -9.72 -4.64 1.28
CA TYR A 93 -8.41 -4.49 0.64
C TYR A 93 -8.55 -3.61 -0.62
N HIS A 94 -7.41 -3.08 -1.09
CA HIS A 94 -7.35 -2.24 -2.30
C HIS A 94 -8.33 -1.06 -2.27
N ASN A 95 -8.47 -0.43 -1.10
CA ASN A 95 -9.27 0.77 -0.96
C ASN A 95 -8.44 1.96 -1.41
N ARG A 96 -8.99 2.81 -2.27
CA ARG A 96 -8.32 4.04 -2.67
C ARG A 96 -8.45 5.10 -1.58
N PHE A 97 -7.33 5.53 -1.02
CA PHE A 97 -7.28 6.58 -0.01
C PHE A 97 -7.12 7.97 -0.63
N TYR A 98 -6.46 8.05 -1.78
CA TYR A 98 -6.17 9.30 -2.46
C TYR A 98 -6.11 9.11 -3.97
N GLN A 99 -6.49 10.17 -4.69
CA GLN A 99 -6.31 10.32 -6.13
C GLN A 99 -5.97 11.78 -6.40
N SER A 100 -4.88 12.03 -7.13
CA SER A 100 -4.54 13.37 -7.57
C SER A 100 -5.46 13.83 -8.71
N PRO A 101 -5.60 15.15 -8.93
CA PRO A 101 -6.03 15.66 -10.24
C PRO A 101 -5.03 15.22 -11.33
N ILE A 102 -5.37 15.49 -12.59
CA ILE A 102 -4.39 15.40 -13.68
C ILE A 102 -3.37 16.51 -13.50
N LEU A 103 -2.10 16.13 -13.50
CA LEU A 103 -0.94 16.98 -13.27
C LEU A 103 -0.24 17.27 -14.61
N PRO A 104 0.48 18.40 -14.72
CA PRO A 104 1.47 18.57 -15.77
C PRO A 104 2.48 17.41 -15.75
N ASP A 105 2.97 16.99 -16.91
CA ASP A 105 3.99 15.95 -16.95
C ASP A 105 5.29 16.46 -16.29
N GLY A 106 5.80 15.73 -15.31
CA GLY A 106 7.03 16.10 -14.62
C GLY A 106 7.23 15.38 -13.29
N LEU A 107 8.29 15.80 -12.59
CA LEU A 107 8.65 15.28 -11.28
C LEU A 107 7.72 15.85 -10.21
N HIS A 108 7.03 14.96 -9.51
CA HIS A 108 6.11 15.26 -8.43
C HIS A 108 6.54 14.55 -7.14
N THR A 109 6.18 15.14 -6.01
CA THR A 109 6.40 14.57 -4.70
C THR A 109 5.09 14.53 -3.92
N LEU A 110 4.66 13.32 -3.56
CA LEU A 110 3.53 13.07 -2.68
C LEU A 110 4.05 12.75 -1.27
N VAL A 111 3.59 13.50 -0.28
CA VAL A 111 3.84 13.23 1.14
C VAL A 111 2.54 12.80 1.80
N ILE A 112 2.57 11.60 2.40
CA ILE A 112 1.48 11.07 3.21
C ILE A 112 1.88 11.20 4.68
N THR A 113 1.00 11.77 5.50
CA THR A 113 1.21 11.91 6.95
C THR A 113 0.08 11.25 7.70
N ILE A 114 0.39 10.43 8.70
CA ILE A 114 -0.61 9.88 9.62
C ILE A 114 -0.93 10.94 10.67
N THR A 115 -2.20 11.31 10.80
CA THR A 115 -2.65 12.37 11.72
C THR A 115 -3.53 11.85 12.85
N SER A 116 -3.99 10.60 12.78
CA SER A 116 -4.58 9.88 13.92
C SER A 116 -3.52 9.23 14.80
N GLU A 117 -3.86 8.98 16.07
CA GLU A 117 -3.05 8.21 17.01
C GLU A 117 -3.77 6.90 17.38
N GLY A 118 -3.02 5.81 17.52
CA GLY A 118 -3.52 4.50 17.97
C GLY A 118 -4.18 3.65 16.88
N SER A 119 -4.88 4.27 15.92
CA SER A 119 -5.55 3.60 14.81
C SER A 119 -4.57 3.25 13.68
N LEU A 120 -4.61 1.99 13.22
CA LEU A 120 -3.72 1.53 12.16
C LEU A 120 -4.13 2.05 10.78
N TYR A 121 -3.19 2.71 10.12
CA TYR A 121 -3.16 2.94 8.70
C TYR A 121 -2.32 1.84 8.03
N TRP A 122 -2.80 1.26 6.93
CA TRP A 122 -2.06 0.25 6.14
C TRP A 122 -1.94 0.71 4.70
N LEU A 123 -0.72 1.00 4.26
CA LEU A 123 -0.37 1.29 2.88
C LEU A 123 -0.03 0.00 2.13
N ASP A 124 -0.60 -0.18 0.94
CA ASP A 124 -0.43 -1.38 0.10
C ASP A 124 0.36 -1.04 -1.18
N TYR A 125 -0.16 -0.14 -2.01
CA TYR A 125 0.56 0.27 -3.23
C TYR A 125 0.13 1.64 -3.74
N PHE A 126 0.91 2.15 -4.69
CA PHE A 126 0.60 3.34 -5.48
C PHE A 126 0.33 2.93 -6.92
N LEU A 127 -0.59 3.62 -7.58
CA LEU A 127 -0.69 3.64 -9.04
C LEU A 127 -0.28 5.02 -9.52
N TYR A 128 0.49 5.09 -10.59
CA TYR A 128 0.75 6.38 -11.24
C TYR A 128 0.83 6.23 -12.75
N THR A 129 0.55 7.32 -13.46
CA THR A 129 0.72 7.40 -14.92
C THR A 129 2.09 7.98 -15.22
N PRO A 130 3.08 7.19 -15.67
CA PRO A 130 4.44 7.66 -15.90
C PRO A 130 4.52 8.65 -17.07
N SER A 131 5.53 9.50 -17.05
CA SER A 131 5.93 10.27 -18.22
C SER A 131 6.30 9.34 -19.36
N SER A 132 6.02 9.74 -20.61
CA SER A 132 6.29 8.91 -21.80
C SER A 132 7.76 8.51 -21.94
N ASN A 133 8.66 9.26 -21.31
CA ASN A 133 10.10 9.10 -21.37
C ASN A 133 10.61 8.00 -20.43
N ASP A 134 9.85 7.70 -19.37
CA ASP A 134 10.20 6.74 -18.31
C ASP A 134 9.60 5.34 -18.53
N LEU A 135 8.85 5.14 -19.62
CA LEU A 135 8.33 3.83 -20.04
C LEU A 135 9.43 2.82 -20.41
N THR A 136 10.70 3.24 -20.39
CA THR A 136 11.87 2.39 -20.62
C THR A 136 12.44 1.75 -19.34
N ALA A 137 11.94 2.11 -18.14
CA ALA A 137 12.51 1.67 -16.85
C ALA A 137 11.54 0.90 -15.94
N ALA A 138 10.28 0.69 -16.32
CA ALA A 138 9.37 -0.20 -15.59
C ALA A 138 9.56 -1.64 -16.10
N PRO A 139 9.87 -2.63 -15.24
CA PRO A 139 9.83 -4.04 -15.63
C PRO A 139 8.36 -4.46 -15.79
N MET A 140 7.74 -4.11 -16.91
CA MET A 140 6.44 -4.66 -17.27
C MET A 140 6.63 -6.09 -17.76
N SER A 141 6.35 -7.04 -16.87
CA SER A 141 6.03 -8.40 -17.28
C SER A 141 4.64 -8.39 -17.91
N ILE A 142 4.59 -8.21 -19.24
CA ILE A 142 3.39 -8.55 -20.01
C ILE A 142 3.81 -9.27 -21.30
N LEU A 143 3.10 -10.37 -21.55
CA LEU A 143 3.31 -11.38 -22.57
C LEU A 143 3.50 -10.80 -23.98
N SER A 144 4.49 -11.34 -24.68
CA SER A 144 4.82 -11.04 -26.06
C SER A 144 3.64 -11.27 -27.01
N SER A 145 3.22 -10.22 -27.71
CA SER A 145 2.55 -10.33 -29.00
C SER A 145 3.53 -9.92 -30.10
N THR A 146 4.08 -10.92 -30.78
CA THR A 146 4.92 -10.79 -31.97
C THR A 146 4.17 -10.06 -33.08
N SER A 147 4.68 -8.90 -33.51
CA SER A 147 4.41 -8.34 -34.84
C SER A 147 5.73 -8.10 -35.55
N LEU A 148 6.03 -8.92 -36.55
CA LEU A 148 7.14 -8.71 -37.47
C LEU A 148 6.77 -7.55 -38.40
N ALA A 149 7.52 -6.46 -38.32
CA ALA A 149 7.59 -5.47 -39.38
C ALA A 149 8.86 -5.71 -40.19
N GLU A 150 8.66 -6.12 -41.43
CA GLU A 150 9.64 -6.36 -42.48
C GLU A 150 10.22 -5.01 -42.94
N SER A 151 11.54 -4.81 -42.76
CA SER A 151 12.23 -3.62 -43.26
C SER A 151 12.73 -3.87 -44.68
N LEU A 152 12.09 -3.25 -45.68
CA LEU A 152 12.62 -3.13 -47.04
C LEU A 152 13.25 -1.74 -47.20
N SER A 153 14.57 -1.65 -47.09
CA SER A 153 15.32 -0.41 -47.33
C SER A 153 15.62 -0.28 -48.83
N THR A 154 14.88 0.59 -49.49
CA THR A 154 15.21 1.10 -50.83
C THR A 154 16.12 2.31 -50.68
N THR A 155 17.39 2.17 -51.05
CA THR A 155 18.24 3.33 -51.34
C THR A 155 19.05 3.07 -52.60
N SER A 156 18.66 3.77 -53.64
CA SER A 156 19.36 3.97 -54.91
C SER A 156 20.73 4.58 -54.72
N PHE A 157 21.78 4.09 -55.41
CA PHE A 157 22.79 4.96 -56.00
C PHE A 157 23.48 4.27 -57.21
N VAL A 158 23.64 5.07 -58.25
CA VAL A 158 24.09 4.73 -59.60
C VAL A 158 25.61 4.57 -59.66
N ARG A 159 26.11 3.50 -60.30
CA ARG A 159 27.33 3.57 -61.15
C ARG A 159 27.50 2.30 -61.99
N SER A 160 27.31 2.44 -63.30
CA SER A 160 27.81 1.50 -64.30
C SER A 160 29.28 1.81 -64.59
N THR A 161 30.19 0.84 -64.52
CA THR A 161 31.38 0.74 -65.39
C THR A 161 31.88 -0.71 -65.39
N ALA A 162 32.34 -1.14 -66.56
CA ALA A 162 32.66 -2.48 -67.02
C ALA A 162 33.60 -3.34 -66.14
N SER A 163 33.42 -4.66 -66.18
CA SER A 163 34.29 -5.57 -66.96
C SER A 163 34.06 -7.03 -66.55
N SER A 164 34.05 -7.89 -67.57
CA SER A 164 33.86 -9.32 -67.53
C SER A 164 35.21 -10.03 -67.52
N THR A 165 35.44 -10.95 -66.58
CA THR A 165 36.39 -12.07 -66.77
C THR A 165 36.23 -13.17 -65.71
N SER A 166 35.85 -14.36 -66.19
CA SER A 166 36.30 -15.72 -65.83
C SER A 166 36.80 -16.04 -64.41
N SER A 167 36.23 -17.09 -63.79
CA SER A 167 36.84 -18.43 -63.59
C SER A 167 36.32 -19.13 -62.32
N SER A 168 36.66 -20.40 -62.18
CA SER A 168 35.92 -21.52 -61.58
C SER A 168 36.26 -21.89 -60.12
N CYS A 169 35.46 -22.83 -59.60
CA CYS A 169 35.71 -23.97 -58.68
C CYS A 169 35.79 -23.82 -57.13
N ASP A 170 34.80 -24.47 -56.48
CA ASP A 170 34.83 -25.46 -55.38
C ASP A 170 35.56 -25.22 -54.03
N HIS A 171 34.78 -25.13 -52.94
CA HIS A 171 34.99 -25.90 -51.69
C HIS A 171 33.71 -25.98 -50.80
N PRO A 172 33.47 -27.06 -50.03
CA PRO A 172 32.16 -27.43 -49.45
C PRO A 172 31.92 -26.87 -48.01
N PRO A 173 30.68 -26.95 -47.48
CA PRO A 173 30.32 -26.41 -46.17
C PRO A 173 30.52 -27.46 -45.05
N ASN A 174 31.04 -27.05 -43.89
CA ASN A 174 30.96 -27.83 -42.66
C ASN A 174 30.18 -27.02 -41.61
N SER A 175 28.88 -27.31 -41.51
CA SER A 175 27.98 -26.76 -40.49
C SER A 175 27.66 -27.87 -39.47
N GLN A 176 28.21 -27.77 -38.26
CA GLN A 176 27.75 -28.54 -37.10
C GLN A 176 26.83 -27.65 -36.26
N SER A 177 25.52 -27.92 -36.31
CA SER A 177 24.53 -27.39 -35.37
C SER A 177 24.29 -28.44 -34.28
N SER A 178 24.61 -28.11 -33.02
CA SER A 178 24.31 -28.94 -31.87
C SER A 178 22.85 -28.75 -31.45
N SER A 179 21.99 -29.71 -31.76
CA SER A 179 20.61 -29.78 -31.24
C SER A 179 20.61 -30.38 -29.85
N PHE A 180 20.06 -29.67 -28.87
CA PHE A 180 19.88 -30.18 -27.51
C PHE A 180 18.78 -31.27 -27.47
N PRO A 181 19.01 -32.41 -26.78
CA PRO A 181 18.00 -33.46 -26.68
C PRO A 181 16.87 -33.05 -25.72
N VAL A 182 15.68 -32.86 -26.30
CA VAL A 182 14.44 -32.42 -25.61
C VAL A 182 14.10 -33.27 -24.38
N GLY A 183 14.51 -34.54 -24.34
CA GLY A 183 14.26 -35.44 -23.19
C GLY A 183 14.98 -35.06 -21.90
N ALA A 184 16.14 -34.38 -21.97
CA ALA A 184 16.90 -33.99 -20.78
C ALA A 184 16.24 -32.84 -20.00
N VAL A 185 15.50 -31.96 -20.70
CA VAL A 185 14.84 -30.80 -20.10
C VAL A 185 13.56 -31.21 -19.36
N ALA A 186 12.80 -32.16 -19.91
CA ALA A 186 11.55 -32.62 -19.29
C ALA A 186 11.79 -33.38 -17.97
N GLY A 187 12.87 -34.17 -17.87
CA GLY A 187 13.21 -34.92 -16.65
C GLY A 187 13.61 -34.05 -15.46
N ALA A 188 14.31 -32.94 -15.72
CA ALA A 188 14.78 -32.02 -14.69
C ALA A 188 13.62 -31.31 -13.97
N ILE A 189 12.58 -30.92 -14.72
CA ILE A 189 11.43 -30.18 -14.17
C ILE A 189 10.62 -31.08 -13.24
N VAL A 190 10.31 -32.31 -13.66
CA VAL A 190 9.53 -33.26 -12.85
C VAL A 190 10.29 -33.65 -11.58
N GLY A 191 11.60 -33.90 -11.67
CA GLY A 191 12.44 -34.19 -10.52
C GLY A 191 12.52 -33.01 -9.53
N GLY A 192 12.71 -31.79 -10.05
CA GLY A 192 12.80 -30.58 -9.24
C GLY A 192 11.51 -30.28 -8.46
N LEU A 193 10.35 -30.45 -9.08
CA LEU A 193 9.06 -30.22 -8.42
C LEU A 193 8.81 -31.21 -7.27
N ILE A 194 9.22 -32.47 -7.44
CA ILE A 194 9.09 -33.48 -6.37
C ILE A 194 10.04 -33.16 -5.22
N LEU A 195 11.27 -32.75 -5.51
CA LEU A 195 12.27 -32.42 -4.48
C LEU A 195 11.88 -31.16 -3.69
N LEU A 196 11.34 -30.14 -4.36
CA LEU A 196 10.81 -28.94 -3.71
C LEU A 196 9.60 -29.25 -2.82
N ALA A 197 8.64 -30.04 -3.32
CA ALA A 197 7.48 -30.43 -2.53
C ALA A 197 7.87 -31.20 -1.24
N LEU A 198 8.89 -32.07 -1.30
CA LEU A 198 9.38 -32.78 -0.13
C LEU A 198 10.09 -31.86 0.88
N LEU A 199 10.83 -30.86 0.40
CA LEU A 199 11.48 -29.86 1.25
C LEU A 199 10.45 -28.97 1.96
N ASP A 200 9.41 -28.52 1.25
CA ASP A 200 8.34 -27.69 1.82
C ASP A 200 7.56 -28.45 2.90
N VAL A 201 7.18 -29.71 2.64
CA VAL A 201 6.51 -30.57 3.62
C VAL A 201 7.40 -30.81 4.85
N GLY A 202 8.71 -31.03 4.64
CA GLY A 202 9.68 -31.17 5.72
C GLY A 202 9.80 -29.91 6.60
N LEU A 203 9.87 -28.74 5.97
CA LEU A 203 9.96 -27.45 6.67
C LEU A 203 8.67 -27.15 7.46
N LEU A 204 7.51 -27.41 6.87
CA LEU A 204 6.21 -27.28 7.54
C LEU A 204 6.11 -28.22 8.75
N TYR A 205 6.56 -29.47 8.63
CA TYR A 205 6.57 -30.41 9.75
C TYR A 205 7.51 -29.95 10.87
N TYR A 206 8.72 -29.47 10.50
CA TYR A 206 9.69 -28.95 11.45
C TYR A 206 9.16 -27.72 12.21
N TRP A 207 8.51 -26.79 11.51
CA TRP A 207 7.91 -25.61 12.13
C TRP A 207 6.73 -25.99 13.03
N LYS A 208 5.82 -26.87 12.61
CA LYS A 208 4.72 -27.34 13.49
C LYS A 208 5.25 -28.01 14.75
N LYS A 209 6.34 -28.78 14.65
CA LYS A 209 6.99 -29.42 15.82
C LYS A 209 7.65 -28.39 16.75
N ARG A 210 8.24 -27.33 16.21
CA ARG A 210 8.84 -26.23 16.99
C ARG A 210 7.76 -25.43 17.74
N PHE A 211 6.63 -25.13 17.10
CA PHE A 211 5.54 -24.39 17.72
C PHE A 211 4.76 -25.21 18.77
N ALA A 212 4.74 -26.54 18.66
CA ALA A 212 4.13 -27.39 19.69
C ALA A 212 4.89 -27.38 21.03
N ARG A 213 6.20 -27.12 21.02
CA ARG A 213 7.02 -27.07 22.25
C ARG A 213 6.84 -25.76 23.04
N ALA A 214 6.27 -24.72 22.44
CA ALA A 214 6.05 -23.44 23.09
C ALA A 214 4.76 -23.36 23.94
N ARG A 215 3.98 -24.45 24.05
CA ARG A 215 2.72 -24.49 24.83
C ARG A 215 2.79 -25.33 26.12
N SER A 216 3.95 -25.87 26.50
CA SER A 216 4.07 -26.72 27.68
C SER A 216 4.51 -26.01 28.96
N ASP A 217 4.72 -24.69 28.96
CA ASP A 217 5.27 -23.95 30.11
C ASP A 217 4.26 -23.04 30.85
N LYS A 218 2.96 -23.36 30.77
CA LYS A 218 1.91 -22.72 31.59
C LYS A 218 0.96 -23.74 32.21
N ARG A 219 1.51 -24.70 32.95
CA ARG A 219 0.76 -25.53 33.90
C ARG A 219 1.59 -25.80 35.14
N GLU A 220 1.73 -24.79 36.00
CA GLU A 220 2.05 -24.95 37.42
C GLU A 220 2.00 -23.56 38.06
N ASP A 221 0.82 -23.14 38.52
CA ASP A 221 0.61 -22.43 39.79
C ASP A 221 -0.89 -22.15 39.98
N TYR A 222 -1.60 -23.13 40.55
CA TYR A 222 -2.82 -22.88 41.31
C TYR A 222 -2.73 -23.71 42.57
N GLY A 223 -2.06 -23.14 43.57
CA GLY A 223 -2.09 -23.61 44.95
C GLY A 223 -3.50 -23.63 45.52
N SER A 224 -3.77 -24.69 46.28
CA SER A 224 -5.00 -25.06 46.98
C SER A 224 -5.80 -23.93 47.66
N PRO A 225 -7.14 -24.07 47.75
CA PRO A 225 -7.98 -23.15 48.51
C PRO A 225 -7.85 -23.42 50.01
N GLY A 226 -7.06 -22.59 50.69
CA GLY A 226 -7.07 -22.47 52.14
C GLY A 226 -8.28 -21.64 52.60
N LYS A 227 -9.19 -22.29 53.33
CA LYS A 227 -10.23 -21.64 54.16
C LYS A 227 -9.61 -20.53 55.01
N LEU A 228 -10.03 -19.28 54.78
CA LEU A 228 -10.00 -18.25 55.80
C LEU A 228 -11.37 -17.57 55.89
N LEU A 229 -11.98 -17.74 57.05
CA LEU A 229 -13.23 -17.13 57.47
C LEU A 229 -13.00 -15.62 57.62
N TYR A 230 -13.61 -14.82 56.76
CA TYR A 230 -13.83 -13.40 57.03
C TYR A 230 -15.28 -13.04 56.72
N ALA A 231 -16.00 -12.64 57.76
CA ALA A 231 -17.40 -12.25 57.71
C ALA A 231 -17.57 -10.94 56.92
N PRO A 232 -18.59 -10.82 56.05
CA PRO A 232 -18.91 -9.55 55.43
C PRO A 232 -19.54 -8.60 56.46
N LYS A 233 -18.91 -7.45 56.70
CA LYS A 233 -19.61 -6.29 57.25
C LYS A 233 -20.49 -5.73 56.14
N SER A 234 -21.78 -5.71 56.40
CA SER A 234 -22.79 -4.93 55.69
C SER A 234 -22.32 -3.50 55.48
N PHE A 235 -22.21 -3.08 54.22
CA PHE A 235 -22.15 -1.67 53.87
C PHE A 235 -23.43 -1.33 53.10
N GLU A 236 -24.14 -0.33 53.62
CA GLU A 236 -25.47 0.07 53.23
C GLU A 236 -25.52 0.54 51.76
N PHE A 237 -26.60 0.15 51.11
CA PHE A 237 -27.01 0.61 49.79
C PHE A 237 -27.41 2.08 49.89
N ALA A 238 -26.56 3.01 49.42
CA ALA A 238 -26.99 4.37 49.15
C ALA A 238 -27.68 4.40 47.78
N THR A 239 -29.00 4.50 47.80
CA THR A 239 -29.88 4.65 46.65
C THR A 239 -29.51 5.87 45.78
N SER A 240 -29.48 5.62 44.47
CA SER A 240 -29.37 6.59 43.38
C SER A 240 -30.46 7.68 43.47
N THR A 241 -30.04 8.94 43.64
CA THR A 241 -30.89 10.11 43.41
C THR A 241 -30.60 10.67 42.01
N SER A 242 -31.61 10.54 41.15
CA SER A 242 -31.73 11.18 39.83
C SER A 242 -31.53 12.71 39.91
N GLN A 243 -30.52 13.23 39.21
CA GLN A 243 -30.47 14.66 38.92
C GLN A 243 -31.21 14.96 37.61
N GLN A 244 -32.44 15.44 37.76
CA GLN A 244 -33.17 16.19 36.73
C GLN A 244 -32.65 17.64 36.77
N PHE A 245 -31.92 18.07 35.75
CA PHE A 245 -31.59 19.48 35.56
C PHE A 245 -32.82 20.21 35.02
N ILE A 246 -33.38 21.07 35.86
CA ILE A 246 -34.51 21.97 35.58
C ILE A 246 -34.04 23.07 34.63
N TYR A 247 -34.75 23.23 33.51
CA TYR A 247 -34.67 24.40 32.65
C TYR A 247 -35.14 25.64 33.41
N ARG A 248 -34.23 26.58 33.68
CA ARG A 248 -34.58 27.88 34.25
C ARG A 248 -35.09 28.80 33.13
N THR A 249 -36.40 28.82 32.95
CA THR A 249 -37.11 29.85 32.19
C THR A 249 -37.03 31.19 32.95
N SER A 250 -36.52 32.22 32.29
CA SER A 250 -36.52 33.60 32.79
C SER A 250 -37.89 34.25 32.59
N PRO A 251 -38.54 34.85 33.60
CA PRO A 251 -39.70 35.69 33.39
C PRO A 251 -39.29 37.15 33.10
N ALA A 252 -40.05 37.77 32.22
CA ALA A 252 -39.94 39.15 31.78
C ALA A 252 -40.53 40.15 32.79
N GLY A 253 -40.13 41.42 32.62
CA GLY A 253 -40.84 42.61 33.07
C GLY A 253 -40.06 43.46 34.08
N PHE A 254 -40.04 44.79 34.04
CA PHE A 254 -40.55 45.80 33.10
C PHE A 254 -40.00 47.16 33.62
N ALA A 255 -39.91 48.16 32.73
CA ALA A 255 -39.87 49.61 32.99
C ALA A 255 -38.59 50.26 33.59
N VAL A 256 -38.17 51.50 33.28
CA VAL A 256 -38.62 52.57 32.36
C VAL A 256 -37.55 53.70 32.38
N ASN A 257 -37.45 54.45 31.28
CA ASN A 257 -36.91 55.83 31.08
C ASN A 257 -35.39 56.13 31.10
N GLY A 258 -34.96 56.90 30.07
CA GLY A 258 -33.78 57.76 30.18
C GLY A 258 -33.08 58.21 28.89
N TYR A 259 -33.78 58.90 27.99
CA TYR A 259 -33.32 59.99 27.11
C TYR A 259 -31.89 60.03 26.48
N VAL A 260 -31.88 60.03 25.13
CA VAL A 260 -31.27 61.02 24.20
C VAL A 260 -29.72 61.16 24.11
N HIS A 261 -29.12 60.86 22.95
CA HIS A 261 -28.76 61.85 21.90
C HIS A 261 -27.87 61.27 20.77
N SER A 262 -28.22 61.64 19.53
CA SER A 262 -27.36 61.91 18.35
C SER A 262 -26.40 60.86 17.76
N SER A 263 -26.86 60.27 16.66
CA SER A 263 -26.32 60.34 15.27
C SER A 263 -24.93 59.80 14.88
N PRO A 264 -24.78 59.36 13.60
CA PRO A 264 -23.70 58.46 13.14
C PRO A 264 -22.63 59.17 12.30
N CYS A 265 -21.50 58.49 12.05
CA CYS A 265 -20.65 58.75 10.88
C CYS A 265 -20.12 57.42 10.28
N PRO A 266 -19.86 57.39 8.96
CA PRO A 266 -19.76 56.17 8.18
C PRO A 266 -18.33 55.81 7.74
N TYR A 267 -18.25 54.60 7.21
CA TYR A 267 -17.26 54.00 6.32
C TYR A 267 -16.42 54.97 5.47
N LEU A 268 -15.11 54.67 5.43
CA LEU A 268 -14.30 54.56 4.22
C LEU A 268 -13.49 53.26 4.31
#